data_AF-T2PM34-F1
#
_entry.id   AF-T2PM34-F1
#
_cell.length_a   1.000
_cell.length_b   1.000
_cell.length_c   1.000
_cell.angle_alpha   90.00
_cell.angle_beta   90.00
_cell.angle_gamma   90.00
#
_symmetry.space_group_name_H-M   'P 1'
#
loop_
_entity.id
_entity.type
_entity.pdbx_description
1 polymer ?
#
loop_
_entity_poly.entity_id
_entity_poly.type
_entity_poly.pdbx_seq_one_letter_code
_entity_poly.pdbx_strand_id
1 'polypeptide(L)'
;MLLAVDIGNTNIVLGFLDNGKIVGTYRMTTKANHTSDEYGIMITQFLNLSGFSVNDVEDVIVASVVPKVMHSFRASIVKFLQIDPMIVGPGVKTGVNIRIDEPRSLGADCLADCVGAFNEYGGPVLVIDFGTATTYNYVDANAAITCGLICTGISSAAAALWDNAAQLPEVEISRPKSVLAKSTRPAMQAGLYYSFLGGIERTIEQFKIEINEPFKVVATGGLGRLFEKDVTAIDYYDPNLIFKGMYEIYRRTIGC
;
A
#
# COMPACT_ATOMS: atom_id res chain seq x y z
N MET A 1 22.47 1.19 2.90
CA MET A 1 21.00 1.15 3.18
C MET A 1 20.22 0.58 2.00
N LEU A 2 18.98 0.14 2.23
CA LEU A 2 18.05 -0.32 1.17
C LEU A 2 17.08 0.80 0.77
N LEU A 3 16.96 1.07 -0.52
CA LEU A 3 15.86 1.88 -1.07
C LEU A 3 14.70 0.95 -1.46
N ALA A 4 13.55 1.11 -0.81
CA ALA A 4 12.35 0.37 -1.16
C ALA A 4 11.34 1.29 -1.86
N VAL A 5 10.80 0.87 -2.99
CA VAL A 5 9.89 1.67 -3.81
C VAL A 5 8.60 0.92 -4.05
N ASP A 6 7.50 1.51 -3.62
CA ASP A 6 6.14 1.10 -3.99
C ASP A 6 5.62 1.98 -5.12
N ILE A 7 5.26 1.37 -6.25
CA ILE A 7 4.72 2.04 -7.43
C ILE A 7 3.25 1.64 -7.59
N GLY A 8 2.38 2.46 -7.00
CA GLY A 8 0.93 2.38 -7.16
C GLY A 8 0.42 3.21 -8.35
N ASN A 9 -0.88 3.06 -8.65
CA ASN A 9 -1.53 3.77 -9.75
C ASN A 9 -1.54 5.30 -9.59
N THR A 10 -1.73 5.78 -8.36
CA THR A 10 -1.82 7.22 -8.07
C THR A 10 -0.48 7.81 -7.60
N ASN A 11 0.26 7.05 -6.80
CA ASN A 11 1.49 7.53 -6.16
C ASN A 11 2.60 6.49 -6.24
N ILE A 12 3.83 6.97 -6.33
CA ILE A 12 5.05 6.24 -6.03
C ILE A 12 5.48 6.67 -4.63
N VAL A 13 5.70 5.70 -3.74
CA VAL A 13 6.18 5.94 -2.38
C VAL A 13 7.56 5.31 -2.24
N LEU A 14 8.53 6.11 -1.77
CA LEU A 14 9.90 5.69 -1.53
C LEU A 14 10.11 5.58 -0.02
N GLY A 15 10.73 4.51 0.42
CA GLY A 15 11.21 4.31 1.78
C GLY A 15 12.73 4.11 1.77
N PHE A 16 13.44 4.83 2.62
CA PHE A 16 14.86 4.62 2.88
C PHE A 16 14.99 3.78 4.15
N LEU A 17 15.59 2.59 4.05
CA LEU A 17 15.68 1.63 5.14
C LEU A 17 17.13 1.38 5.52
N ASP A 18 17.49 1.81 6.73
CA ASP A 18 18.78 1.52 7.36
C ASP A 18 18.61 0.39 8.37
N ASN A 19 19.21 -0.78 8.09
CA ASN A 19 19.12 -1.96 8.95
C ASN A 19 17.69 -2.33 9.37
N GLY A 20 16.75 -2.23 8.42
CA GLY A 20 15.32 -2.52 8.62
C GLY A 20 14.52 -1.39 9.27
N LYS A 21 15.17 -0.29 9.68
CA LYS A 21 14.50 0.91 10.20
C LYS A 21 14.26 1.89 9.06
N ILE A 22 13.03 2.40 8.98
CA ILE A 22 12.67 3.42 7.99
C ILE A 22 13.18 4.77 8.49
N VAL A 23 14.17 5.33 7.79
CA VAL A 23 14.82 6.60 8.12
C VAL A 23 14.27 7.79 7.32
N GLY A 24 13.50 7.52 6.26
CA GLY A 24 12.80 8.54 5.50
C GLY A 24 11.76 7.93 4.57
N THR A 25 10.68 8.67 4.33
CA THR A 25 9.63 8.29 3.36
C THR A 25 9.26 9.49 2.50
N TYR A 26 9.17 9.28 1.19
CA TYR A 26 8.80 10.32 0.23
C TYR A 26 7.71 9.81 -0.70
N ARG A 27 6.93 10.73 -1.23
CA ARG A 27 5.82 10.42 -2.13
C ARG A 27 5.86 11.34 -3.33
N MET A 28 5.62 10.77 -4.51
CA MET A 28 5.43 11.52 -5.75
C MET A 28 4.28 10.92 -6.55
N THR A 29 3.66 11.70 -7.42
CA THR A 29 2.57 11.23 -8.28
C THR A 29 3.10 10.26 -9.34
N THR A 30 2.37 9.17 -9.58
CA THR A 30 2.69 8.25 -10.68
C THR A 30 2.33 8.89 -12.01
N LYS A 31 3.32 9.10 -12.88
CA LYS A 31 3.15 9.69 -14.20
C LYS A 31 3.82 8.84 -15.27
N ALA A 32 3.03 8.35 -16.22
CA ALA A 32 3.52 7.47 -17.30
C ALA A 32 4.53 8.14 -18.24
N ASN A 33 4.56 9.47 -18.29
CA ASN A 33 5.42 10.25 -19.15
C ASN A 33 6.70 10.76 -18.48
N HIS A 34 6.97 10.40 -17.22
CA HIS A 34 8.27 10.71 -16.63
C HIS A 34 9.37 9.87 -17.28
N THR A 35 10.44 10.58 -17.64
CA THR A 35 11.70 10.04 -18.14
C THR A 35 12.54 9.45 -17.00
N SER A 36 13.55 8.65 -17.35
CA SER A 36 14.51 8.14 -16.36
C SER A 36 15.31 9.26 -15.68
N ASP A 37 15.54 10.38 -16.36
CA ASP A 37 16.26 11.52 -15.78
C ASP A 37 15.43 12.27 -14.74
N GLU A 38 14.14 12.48 -15.00
CA GLU A 38 13.23 13.09 -14.03
C GLU A 38 13.13 12.23 -12.77
N TYR A 39 12.96 10.91 -12.91
CA TYR A 39 12.96 9.99 -11.78
C TYR A 39 14.30 9.99 -11.04
N GLY A 40 15.42 9.99 -11.76
CA GLY A 40 16.75 10.05 -11.17
C GLY A 40 16.96 11.31 -10.33
N ILE A 41 16.56 12.47 -10.84
CA ILE A 41 16.60 13.74 -10.09
C ILE A 41 15.73 13.64 -8.83
N MET A 42 14.51 13.12 -8.92
CA MET A 42 13.62 13.01 -7.76
C MET A 42 14.22 12.09 -6.69
N ILE A 43 14.69 10.89 -7.07
CA ILE A 43 15.29 9.92 -6.14
C ILE A 43 16.51 10.51 -5.44
N THR A 44 17.43 11.11 -6.20
CA THR A 44 18.66 11.71 -5.65
C THR A 44 18.37 12.89 -4.74
N GLN A 45 17.37 13.72 -5.05
CA GLN A 45 16.96 14.82 -4.17
C GLN A 45 16.30 14.33 -2.88
N PHE A 46 15.45 13.29 -2.93
CA PHE A 46 14.87 12.71 -1.72
C PHE A 46 15.92 12.06 -0.81
N LEU A 47 16.94 11.40 -1.39
CA LEU A 47 18.10 10.92 -0.64
C LEU A 47 18.82 12.07 0.06
N ASN A 48 19.16 13.14 -0.69
CA ASN A 48 19.85 14.30 -0.15
C ASN A 48 19.05 14.98 0.97
N LEU A 49 17.73 15.11 0.83
CA LEU A 49 16.84 15.67 1.86
C LEU A 49 16.78 14.80 3.12
N SER A 50 17.08 13.51 3.00
CA SER A 50 17.21 12.58 4.13
C SER A 50 18.61 12.60 4.76
N GLY A 51 19.53 13.42 4.26
CA GLY A 51 20.92 13.48 4.71
C GLY A 51 21.81 12.37 4.15
N PHE A 52 21.38 11.70 3.07
CA PHE A 52 22.10 10.60 2.43
C PHE A 52 22.49 10.95 1.00
N SER A 53 23.49 10.23 0.48
CA SER A 53 23.96 10.30 -0.90
C SER A 53 23.63 9.01 -1.66
N VAL A 54 23.82 9.03 -2.97
CA VAL A 54 23.66 7.84 -3.82
C VAL A 54 24.58 6.68 -3.39
N ASN A 55 25.76 6.98 -2.84
CA ASN A 55 26.74 5.98 -2.42
C ASN A 55 26.32 5.26 -1.13
N ASP A 56 25.36 5.81 -0.39
CA ASP A 56 24.85 5.19 0.83
C ASP A 56 23.77 4.12 0.54
N VAL A 57 23.26 4.08 -0.70
CA VAL A 57 22.30 3.06 -1.16
C VAL A 57 23.07 1.82 -1.62
N GLU A 58 22.86 0.72 -0.94
CA GLU A 58 23.49 -0.57 -1.24
C GLU A 58 22.67 -1.36 -2.26
N ASP A 59 21.34 -1.27 -2.16
CA ASP A 59 20.44 -2.03 -3.00
C ASP A 59 19.08 -1.32 -3.14
N VAL A 60 18.29 -1.77 -4.12
CA VAL A 60 16.96 -1.23 -4.40
C VAL A 60 15.97 -2.37 -4.60
N ILE A 61 14.83 -2.31 -3.91
CA ILE A 61 13.68 -3.19 -4.13
C ILE A 61 12.48 -2.40 -4.62
N VAL A 62 11.76 -2.94 -5.60
CA VAL A 62 10.60 -2.30 -6.22
C VAL A 62 9.40 -3.24 -6.22
N ALA A 63 8.30 -2.82 -5.61
CA ALA A 63 6.96 -3.37 -5.81
C ALA A 63 6.20 -2.46 -6.78
N SER A 64 5.55 -3.02 -7.79
CA SER A 64 4.82 -2.23 -8.78
C SER A 64 3.59 -2.92 -9.31
N VAL A 65 2.50 -2.16 -9.41
CA VAL A 65 1.28 -2.54 -10.12
C VAL A 65 1.08 -1.72 -11.40
N VAL A 66 2.09 -0.95 -11.81
CA VAL A 66 2.04 -0.04 -12.97
C VAL A 66 3.16 -0.37 -13.97
N PRO A 67 2.95 -1.34 -14.89
CA PRO A 67 3.98 -1.75 -15.85
C PRO A 67 4.51 -0.62 -16.74
N LYS A 68 3.66 0.38 -17.04
CA LYS A 68 3.98 1.48 -17.96
C LYS A 68 5.13 2.38 -17.48
N VAL A 69 5.38 2.47 -16.17
CA VAL A 69 6.47 3.30 -15.63
C VAL A 69 7.76 2.51 -15.37
N MET A 70 7.69 1.17 -15.38
CA MET A 70 8.81 0.32 -14.95
C MET A 70 10.05 0.49 -15.82
N HIS A 71 9.89 0.72 -17.13
CA HIS A 71 11.03 0.90 -18.03
C HIS A 71 11.85 2.13 -17.66
N SER A 72 11.21 3.31 -17.56
CA SER A 72 11.91 4.55 -17.21
C SER A 72 12.39 4.56 -15.76
N PHE A 73 11.62 3.99 -14.83
CA PHE A 73 11.99 3.92 -13.42
C PHE A 73 13.18 2.97 -13.15
N ARG A 74 13.22 1.78 -13.78
CA ARG A 74 14.39 0.91 -13.68
C ARG A 74 15.63 1.56 -14.29
N ALA A 75 15.47 2.20 -15.45
CA ALA A 75 16.56 2.92 -16.10
C ALA A 75 17.11 4.07 -15.22
N SER A 76 16.27 4.75 -14.44
CA SER A 76 16.74 5.78 -13.51
C SER A 76 17.58 5.19 -12.37
N ILE A 77 17.17 4.06 -11.80
CA ILE A 77 17.93 3.38 -10.74
C ILE A 77 19.30 2.97 -11.28
N VAL A 78 19.34 2.29 -12.43
CA VAL A 78 20.61 1.86 -13.05
C VAL A 78 21.51 3.05 -13.38
N LYS A 79 20.96 4.13 -13.95
CA LYS A 79 21.73 5.31 -14.37
C LYS A 79 22.30 6.11 -13.20
N PHE A 80 21.50 6.33 -12.15
CA PHE A 80 21.85 7.27 -11.07
C PHE A 80 22.36 6.59 -9.80
N LEU A 81 21.99 5.34 -9.55
CA LEU A 81 22.43 4.56 -8.39
C LEU A 81 23.40 3.43 -8.77
N GLN A 82 23.56 3.12 -10.07
CA GLN A 82 24.41 2.02 -10.55
C GLN A 82 24.04 0.64 -9.97
N ILE A 83 22.76 0.44 -9.64
CA ILE A 83 22.20 -0.78 -9.08
C ILE A 83 21.18 -1.37 -10.06
N ASP A 84 21.14 -2.70 -10.18
CA ASP A 84 20.01 -3.38 -10.82
C ASP A 84 18.97 -3.75 -9.77
N PRO A 85 17.77 -3.13 -9.76
CA PRO A 85 16.83 -3.30 -8.65
C PRO A 85 16.21 -4.70 -8.63
N MET A 86 16.01 -5.23 -7.41
CA MET A 86 15.15 -6.37 -7.16
C MET A 86 13.68 -5.99 -7.41
N ILE A 87 13.01 -6.70 -8.30
CA ILE A 87 11.59 -6.50 -8.56
C ILE A 87 10.78 -7.55 -7.82
N VAL A 88 9.82 -7.13 -6.99
CA VAL A 88 8.89 -8.03 -6.31
C VAL A 88 8.02 -8.72 -7.36
N GLY A 89 8.15 -10.04 -7.47
CA GLY A 89 7.47 -10.84 -8.49
C GLY A 89 7.99 -12.27 -8.55
N PRO A 90 7.73 -13.00 -9.66
CA PRO A 90 8.17 -14.38 -9.79
C PRO A 90 9.69 -14.55 -9.55
N GLY A 91 10.05 -15.49 -8.67
CA GLY A 91 11.44 -15.82 -8.34
C GLY A 91 11.96 -15.20 -7.04
N VAL A 92 11.27 -14.20 -6.45
CA VAL A 92 11.65 -13.68 -5.12
C VAL A 92 11.16 -14.58 -4.00
N LYS A 93 11.88 -14.61 -2.89
CA LYS A 93 11.50 -15.41 -1.71
C LYS A 93 10.67 -14.56 -0.76
N THR A 94 9.36 -14.82 -0.74
CA THR A 94 8.40 -14.07 0.09
C THR A 94 8.25 -14.64 1.49
N GLY A 95 8.48 -15.96 1.67
CA GLY A 95 8.16 -16.66 2.91
C GLY A 95 6.65 -16.88 3.12
N VAL A 96 5.82 -16.43 2.18
CA VAL A 96 4.36 -16.57 2.18
C VAL A 96 3.95 -17.24 0.88
N ASN A 97 3.19 -18.34 0.98
CA ASN A 97 2.65 -19.06 -0.17
C ASN A 97 1.45 -18.32 -0.76
N ILE A 98 1.32 -18.32 -2.08
CA ILE A 98 0.13 -17.78 -2.75
C ILE A 98 -0.77 -18.97 -3.12
N ARG A 99 -1.92 -19.10 -2.46
CA ARG A 99 -2.89 -20.21 -2.60
C ARG A 99 -4.27 -19.70 -3.02
N ILE A 100 -4.29 -18.79 -3.99
CA ILE A 100 -5.49 -18.37 -4.71
C ILE A 100 -5.50 -18.99 -6.11
N ASP A 101 -6.67 -19.02 -6.76
CA ASP A 101 -6.84 -19.67 -8.08
C ASP A 101 -5.93 -19.06 -9.17
N GLU A 102 -5.70 -17.75 -9.11
CA GLU A 102 -4.84 -17.03 -10.05
C GLU A 102 -3.66 -16.34 -9.33
N PRO A 103 -2.59 -17.06 -8.93
CA PRO A 103 -1.49 -16.46 -8.17
C PRO A 103 -0.79 -15.28 -8.85
N ARG A 104 -0.84 -15.23 -10.20
CA ARG A 104 -0.22 -14.17 -11.00
C ARG A 104 -1.02 -12.87 -11.02
N SER A 105 -2.28 -12.88 -10.60
CA SER A 105 -3.12 -11.68 -10.55
C SER A 105 -2.97 -10.90 -9.24
N LEU A 106 -2.34 -11.51 -8.22
CA LEU A 106 -2.03 -10.82 -6.97
C LEU A 106 -1.03 -9.68 -7.22
N GLY A 107 -1.40 -8.47 -6.79
CA GLY A 107 -0.54 -7.30 -6.86
C GLY A 107 0.74 -7.46 -6.03
N ALA A 108 1.85 -6.91 -6.53
CA ALA A 108 3.13 -6.93 -5.81
C ALA A 108 3.06 -6.16 -4.49
N ASP A 109 2.25 -5.10 -4.44
CA ASP A 109 1.90 -4.32 -3.25
C ASP A 109 1.17 -5.18 -2.21
N CYS A 110 0.09 -5.87 -2.61
CA CYS A 110 -0.70 -6.76 -1.77
C CYS A 110 0.16 -7.89 -1.20
N LEU A 111 1.05 -8.47 -2.03
CA LEU A 111 2.00 -9.48 -1.58
C LEU A 111 2.97 -8.92 -0.53
N ALA A 112 3.55 -7.75 -0.77
CA ALA A 112 4.46 -7.11 0.18
C ALA A 112 3.75 -6.79 1.50
N ASP A 113 2.53 -6.25 1.46
CA ASP A 113 1.73 -5.99 2.66
C ASP A 113 1.42 -7.26 3.45
N CYS A 114 1.06 -8.36 2.77
CA CYS A 114 0.84 -9.66 3.42
C CYS A 114 2.11 -10.19 4.10
N VAL A 115 3.26 -10.09 3.42
CA VAL A 115 4.55 -10.49 4.01
C VAL A 115 4.89 -9.62 5.21
N GLY A 116 4.69 -8.30 5.09
CA GLY A 116 4.93 -7.35 6.17
C GLY A 116 4.05 -7.64 7.38
N ALA A 117 2.75 -7.85 7.17
CA ALA A 117 1.81 -8.15 8.24
C ALA A 117 2.11 -9.47 8.94
N PHE A 118 2.34 -10.54 8.17
CA PHE A 118 2.63 -11.85 8.74
C PHE A 118 3.95 -11.85 9.51
N ASN A 119 4.99 -11.17 8.99
CA ASN A 119 6.29 -11.11 9.66
C ASN A 119 6.27 -10.26 10.93
N GLU A 120 5.58 -9.11 10.90
CA GLU A 120 5.56 -8.16 12.04
C GLU A 120 4.55 -8.56 13.12
N TYR A 121 3.37 -9.02 12.71
CA TYR A 121 2.24 -9.27 13.61
C TYR A 121 1.89 -10.76 13.75
N GLY A 122 2.47 -11.66 12.96
CA GLY A 122 2.12 -13.08 12.95
C GLY A 122 0.78 -13.37 12.26
N GLY A 123 0.53 -14.64 11.93
CA GLY A 123 -0.74 -15.09 11.37
C GLY A 123 -1.57 -15.99 12.32
N PRO A 124 -2.83 -16.28 11.98
CA PRO A 124 -3.55 -15.78 10.81
C PRO A 124 -3.85 -14.26 10.88
N VAL A 125 -3.89 -13.60 9.73
CA VAL A 125 -4.06 -12.15 9.63
C VAL A 125 -4.85 -11.74 8.39
N LEU A 126 -5.78 -10.80 8.56
CA LEU A 126 -6.45 -10.07 7.49
C LEU A 126 -5.78 -8.71 7.33
N VAL A 127 -5.26 -8.43 6.14
CA VAL A 127 -4.58 -7.19 5.80
C VAL A 127 -5.52 -6.31 4.98
N ILE A 128 -5.73 -5.08 5.42
CA ILE A 128 -6.59 -4.10 4.76
C ILE A 128 -5.73 -2.93 4.27
N ASP A 129 -5.58 -2.75 2.96
CA ASP A 129 -4.88 -1.59 2.40
C ASP A 129 -5.87 -0.54 1.89
N PHE A 130 -5.79 0.66 2.45
CA PHE A 130 -6.58 1.82 2.06
C PHE A 130 -5.84 2.67 1.01
N GLY A 131 -5.85 2.18 -0.23
CA GLY A 131 -5.27 2.83 -1.41
C GLY A 131 -6.31 3.38 -2.40
N THR A 132 -5.94 3.40 -3.69
CA THR A 132 -6.85 3.73 -4.81
C THR A 132 -8.05 2.78 -4.84
N ALA A 133 -7.77 1.49 -4.68
CA ALA A 133 -8.76 0.50 -4.25
C ALA A 133 -8.54 0.23 -2.76
N THR A 134 -9.58 -0.24 -2.07
CA THR A 134 -9.42 -0.86 -0.77
C THR A 134 -9.35 -2.36 -0.97
N THR A 135 -8.24 -2.97 -0.55
CA THR A 135 -8.02 -4.41 -0.65
C THR A 135 -8.06 -5.06 0.72
N TYR A 136 -8.48 -6.31 0.74
CA TYR A 136 -8.51 -7.18 1.92
C TYR A 136 -7.79 -8.46 1.50
N ASN A 137 -6.73 -8.87 2.18
CA ASN A 137 -5.99 -10.08 1.87
C ASN A 137 -5.82 -10.90 3.14
N TYR A 138 -6.27 -12.15 3.14
CA TYR A 138 -6.17 -13.03 4.29
C TYR A 138 -5.00 -13.99 4.15
N VAL A 139 -4.16 -14.04 5.18
CA VAL A 139 -3.05 -14.97 5.33
C VAL A 139 -3.38 -15.95 6.46
N ASP A 140 -3.39 -17.24 6.15
CA ASP A 140 -3.69 -18.31 7.12
C ASP A 140 -2.53 -18.54 8.12
N ALA A 141 -2.74 -19.45 9.08
CA ALA A 141 -1.71 -19.81 10.07
C ALA A 141 -0.45 -20.45 9.46
N ASN A 142 -0.53 -20.97 8.24
CA ASN A 142 0.56 -21.64 7.53
C ASN A 142 1.33 -20.70 6.61
N ALA A 143 1.19 -19.38 6.79
CA ALA A 143 1.76 -18.36 5.93
C ALA A 143 1.32 -18.53 4.47
N ALA A 144 0.03 -18.75 4.22
CA ALA A 144 -0.53 -18.79 2.88
C ALA A 144 -1.61 -17.72 2.68
N ILE A 145 -1.49 -16.93 1.60
CA ILE A 145 -2.57 -16.06 1.12
C ILE A 145 -3.61 -16.95 0.45
N THR A 146 -4.77 -17.11 1.08
CA THR A 146 -5.81 -18.04 0.62
C THR A 146 -7.02 -17.36 0.00
N CYS A 147 -7.25 -16.09 0.31
CA CYS A 147 -8.33 -15.31 -0.28
C CYS A 147 -8.11 -13.81 -0.14
N GLY A 148 -8.88 -13.04 -0.89
CA GLY A 148 -8.91 -11.60 -0.76
C GLY A 148 -10.19 -11.00 -1.37
N LEU A 149 -10.36 -9.70 -1.15
CA LEU A 149 -11.47 -8.90 -1.64
C LEU A 149 -10.94 -7.54 -2.09
N ILE A 150 -11.50 -7.00 -3.17
CA ILE A 150 -11.16 -5.68 -3.70
C ILE A 150 -12.44 -4.87 -3.80
N CYS A 151 -12.45 -3.66 -3.26
CA CYS A 151 -13.54 -2.70 -3.41
C CYS A 151 -13.02 -1.29 -3.72
N THR A 152 -13.93 -0.39 -4.07
CA THR A 152 -13.61 1.00 -4.40
C THR A 152 -12.98 1.70 -3.19
N GLY A 153 -11.82 2.34 -3.37
CA GLY A 153 -11.21 3.16 -2.32
C GLY A 153 -11.95 4.49 -2.13
N ILE A 154 -11.88 5.08 -0.93
CA ILE A 154 -12.65 6.29 -0.60
C ILE A 154 -12.32 7.48 -1.48
N SER A 155 -11.05 7.64 -1.89
CA SER A 155 -10.67 8.68 -2.85
C SER A 155 -11.27 8.47 -4.23
N SER A 156 -11.32 7.23 -4.71
CA SER A 156 -11.96 6.92 -5.99
C SER A 156 -13.47 7.08 -5.94
N ALA A 157 -14.10 6.73 -4.82
CA ALA A 157 -15.54 6.95 -4.62
C ALA A 157 -15.88 8.45 -4.55
N ALA A 158 -15.05 9.23 -3.86
CA ALA A 158 -15.21 10.68 -3.79
C ALA A 158 -15.06 11.31 -5.19
N ALA A 159 -14.01 10.93 -5.93
CA ALA A 159 -13.79 11.34 -7.32
C ALA A 159 -15.00 11.04 -8.21
N ALA A 160 -15.53 9.83 -8.13
CA ALA A 160 -16.68 9.43 -8.90
C ALA A 160 -17.92 10.32 -8.64
N LEU A 161 -18.11 10.84 -7.42
CA LEU A 161 -19.24 11.73 -7.10
C LEU A 161 -19.11 13.08 -7.79
N TRP A 162 -17.98 13.77 -7.68
CA TRP A 162 -17.85 15.12 -8.25
C TRP A 162 -17.55 15.10 -9.76
N ASP A 163 -16.94 14.04 -10.29
CA ASP A 163 -16.67 13.92 -11.73
C ASP A 163 -17.93 13.56 -12.53
N ASN A 164 -18.85 12.79 -11.95
CA ASN A 164 -20.04 12.27 -12.66
C ASN A 164 -21.36 12.96 -12.27
N ALA A 165 -21.34 13.93 -11.37
CA ALA A 165 -22.54 14.70 -11.00
C ALA A 165 -22.31 16.20 -11.12
N ALA A 166 -23.02 16.84 -12.04
CA ALA A 166 -22.75 18.22 -12.49
C ALA A 166 -22.76 19.31 -11.40
N GLN A 167 -23.39 19.07 -10.25
CA GLN A 167 -23.51 20.05 -9.16
C GLN A 167 -22.82 19.62 -7.86
N LEU A 168 -22.18 18.45 -7.83
CA LEU A 168 -21.46 18.01 -6.64
C LEU A 168 -20.05 18.62 -6.65
N PRO A 169 -19.69 19.41 -5.62
CA PRO A 169 -18.36 19.99 -5.56
C PRO A 169 -17.33 18.94 -5.15
N GLU A 170 -16.07 19.19 -5.51
CA GLU A 170 -14.94 18.48 -4.89
C GLU A 170 -14.95 18.74 -3.37
N VAL A 171 -14.79 17.66 -2.59
CA VAL A 171 -14.79 17.70 -1.12
C VAL A 171 -13.57 17.00 -0.54
N GLU A 172 -12.99 17.59 0.48
CA GLU A 172 -11.95 16.93 1.28
C GLU A 172 -12.55 15.75 2.07
N ILE A 173 -11.90 14.61 1.97
CA ILE A 173 -12.24 13.40 2.70
C ILE A 173 -11.80 13.58 4.15
N SER A 174 -12.78 13.66 5.06
CA SER A 174 -12.53 13.90 6.47
C SER A 174 -13.65 13.32 7.31
N ARG A 175 -13.39 13.15 8.62
CA ARG A 175 -14.40 12.69 9.56
C ARG A 175 -15.46 13.80 9.74
N PRO A 176 -16.73 13.54 9.39
CA PRO A 176 -17.81 14.51 9.54
C PRO A 176 -18.16 14.69 11.02
N LYS A 177 -18.64 15.88 11.39
CA LYS A 177 -19.16 16.14 12.75
C LYS A 177 -20.44 15.38 13.06
N SER A 178 -21.24 15.06 12.03
CA SER A 178 -22.53 14.38 12.16
C SER A 178 -22.93 13.77 10.82
N VAL A 179 -23.70 12.68 10.85
CA VAL A 179 -24.39 12.15 9.67
C VAL A 179 -25.57 13.04 9.23
N LEU A 180 -26.11 13.85 10.14
CA LEU A 180 -27.27 14.71 9.92
C LEU A 180 -26.88 16.04 9.24
N ALA A 181 -26.28 15.94 8.05
CA ALA A 181 -25.85 17.07 7.27
C ALA A 181 -27.02 17.88 6.69
N LYS A 182 -26.85 19.21 6.62
CA LYS A 182 -27.88 20.15 6.11
C LYS A 182 -27.42 20.95 4.88
N SER A 183 -26.29 20.60 4.31
CA SER A 183 -25.76 21.21 3.08
C SER A 183 -24.92 20.20 2.30
N THR A 184 -24.74 20.44 1.00
CA THR A 184 -24.17 19.46 0.06
C THR A 184 -22.79 18.98 0.47
N ARG A 185 -21.86 19.88 0.84
CA ARG A 185 -20.48 19.49 1.21
C ARG A 185 -20.45 18.57 2.45
N PRO A 186 -21.02 18.96 3.62
CA PRO A 186 -21.15 18.05 4.76
C PRO A 186 -21.92 16.77 4.45
N ALA A 187 -22.93 16.80 3.56
CA ALA A 187 -23.70 15.62 3.20
C ALA A 187 -22.86 14.62 2.39
N MET A 188 -22.04 15.09 1.45
CA MET A 188 -21.08 14.27 0.74
C MET A 188 -20.02 13.69 1.68
N GLN A 189 -19.46 14.50 2.57
CA GLN A 189 -18.47 14.05 3.56
C GLN A 189 -19.06 12.99 4.50
N ALA A 190 -20.29 13.21 4.99
CA ALA A 190 -21.01 12.24 5.80
C ALA A 190 -21.29 10.94 5.06
N GLY A 191 -21.82 11.03 3.83
CA GLY A 191 -22.11 9.87 2.99
C GLY A 191 -20.86 9.05 2.72
N LEU A 192 -19.77 9.67 2.28
CA LEU A 192 -18.49 9.00 2.02
C LEU A 192 -17.97 8.33 3.29
N TYR A 193 -17.84 9.06 4.39
CA TYR A 193 -17.25 8.53 5.61
C TYR A 193 -18.07 7.37 6.21
N TYR A 194 -19.38 7.55 6.42
CA TYR A 194 -20.19 6.52 7.08
C TYR A 194 -20.47 5.31 6.19
N SER A 195 -20.57 5.48 4.86
CA SER A 195 -20.70 4.33 3.95
C SER A 195 -19.46 3.47 3.96
N PHE A 196 -18.27 4.10 3.98
CA PHE A 196 -17.01 3.37 4.10
C PHE A 196 -16.84 2.74 5.48
N LEU A 197 -17.13 3.47 6.56
CA LEU A 197 -17.06 2.94 7.93
C LEU A 197 -17.90 1.67 8.06
N GLY A 198 -19.19 1.73 7.71
CA GLY A 198 -20.08 0.57 7.78
C GLY A 198 -19.67 -0.54 6.81
N GLY A 199 -19.17 -0.19 5.62
CA GLY A 199 -18.65 -1.15 4.65
C GLY A 199 -17.43 -1.93 5.18
N ILE A 200 -16.48 -1.25 5.82
CA ILE A 200 -15.29 -1.87 6.44
C ILE A 200 -15.72 -2.80 7.57
N GLU A 201 -16.54 -2.31 8.50
CA GLU A 201 -17.01 -3.10 9.65
C GLU A 201 -17.75 -4.36 9.20
N ARG A 202 -18.69 -4.21 8.26
CA ARG A 202 -19.46 -5.33 7.72
C ARG A 202 -18.58 -6.33 6.97
N THR A 203 -17.59 -5.83 6.21
CA THR A 203 -16.67 -6.69 5.45
C THR A 203 -15.82 -7.53 6.40
N ILE A 204 -15.23 -6.92 7.43
CA ILE A 204 -14.44 -7.65 8.45
C ILE A 204 -15.32 -8.68 9.16
N GLU A 205 -16.56 -8.32 9.52
CA GLU A 205 -17.50 -9.26 10.13
C GLU A 205 -17.82 -10.44 9.21
N GLN A 206 -17.99 -10.21 7.91
CA GLN A 206 -18.19 -11.28 6.93
C GLN A 206 -16.99 -12.22 6.86
N PHE A 207 -15.75 -11.71 6.85
CA PHE A 207 -14.54 -12.53 6.94
C PHE A 207 -14.52 -13.37 8.23
N LYS A 208 -14.90 -12.79 9.38
CA LYS A 208 -14.98 -13.52 10.66
C LYS A 208 -16.00 -14.66 10.62
N ILE A 209 -17.15 -14.45 9.97
CA ILE A 209 -18.19 -15.48 9.80
C ILE A 209 -17.71 -16.62 8.90
N GLU A 210 -17.12 -16.31 7.74
CA GLU A 210 -16.76 -17.31 6.75
C GLU A 210 -15.50 -18.10 7.10
N ILE A 211 -14.49 -17.44 7.67
CA ILE A 211 -13.26 -18.11 8.12
C ILE A 211 -13.54 -18.94 9.38
N ASN A 212 -14.41 -18.44 10.26
CA ASN A 212 -14.81 -19.10 11.50
C ASN A 212 -13.63 -19.52 12.42
N GLU A 213 -12.54 -18.74 12.38
CA GLU A 213 -11.36 -18.88 13.24
C GLU A 213 -10.83 -17.50 13.65
N PRO A 214 -10.15 -17.35 14.80
CA PRO A 214 -9.55 -16.09 15.21
C PRO A 214 -8.41 -15.66 14.27
N PHE A 215 -8.41 -14.39 13.87
CA PHE A 215 -7.33 -13.76 13.13
C PHE A 215 -7.18 -12.29 13.53
N LYS A 216 -5.98 -11.74 13.33
CA LYS A 216 -5.70 -10.32 13.51
C LYS A 216 -6.14 -9.51 12.31
N VAL A 217 -6.47 -8.25 12.49
CA VAL A 217 -6.75 -7.30 11.41
C VAL A 217 -5.71 -6.19 11.44
N VAL A 218 -4.92 -6.10 10.36
CA VAL A 218 -3.89 -5.08 10.18
C VAL A 218 -4.31 -4.17 9.03
N ALA A 219 -4.42 -2.87 9.30
CA ALA A 219 -4.71 -1.86 8.30
C ALA A 219 -3.44 -1.09 7.90
N THR A 220 -3.34 -0.70 6.64
CA THR A 220 -2.28 0.14 6.08
C THR A 220 -2.88 1.18 5.12
N GLY A 221 -2.07 1.85 4.31
CA GLY A 221 -2.52 2.80 3.33
C GLY A 221 -2.78 4.19 3.92
N GLY A 222 -2.70 5.20 3.05
CA GLY A 222 -2.73 6.60 3.45
C GLY A 222 -4.04 7.04 4.11
N LEU A 223 -5.15 6.39 3.75
CA LEU A 223 -6.49 6.73 4.24
C LEU A 223 -6.94 5.83 5.39
N GLY A 224 -6.16 4.80 5.75
CA GLY A 224 -6.48 3.94 6.90
C GLY A 224 -6.50 4.71 8.22
N ARG A 225 -5.70 5.77 8.32
CA ARG A 225 -5.67 6.67 9.49
C ARG A 225 -7.03 7.31 9.80
N LEU A 226 -7.88 7.46 8.79
CA LEU A 226 -9.22 8.03 8.95
C LEU A 226 -10.17 7.08 9.71
N PHE A 227 -9.91 5.77 9.65
CA PHE A 227 -10.81 4.73 10.15
C PHE A 227 -10.23 3.93 11.33
N GLU A 228 -8.90 3.90 11.52
CA GLU A 228 -8.24 3.07 12.54
C GLU A 228 -8.82 3.20 13.96
N LYS A 229 -9.30 4.38 14.35
CA LYS A 229 -9.84 4.64 15.69
C LYS A 229 -11.34 4.37 15.81
N ASP A 230 -12.02 4.35 14.67
CA ASP A 230 -13.47 4.25 14.62
C ASP A 230 -13.91 2.80 14.30
N VAL A 231 -13.06 2.01 13.64
CA VAL A 231 -13.28 0.58 13.39
C VAL A 231 -12.60 -0.24 14.49
N THR A 232 -13.37 -0.63 15.51
CA THR A 232 -12.86 -1.41 16.66
C THR A 232 -12.29 -2.78 16.28
N ALA A 233 -12.65 -3.30 15.11
CA ALA A 233 -12.17 -4.59 14.61
C ALA A 233 -10.78 -4.52 13.98
N ILE A 234 -10.18 -3.34 13.80
CA ILE A 234 -8.78 -3.18 13.36
C ILE A 234 -7.88 -3.26 14.59
N ASP A 235 -7.01 -4.27 14.64
CA ASP A 235 -6.09 -4.45 15.77
C ASP A 235 -4.86 -3.53 15.67
N TYR A 236 -4.36 -3.32 14.44
CA TYR A 236 -3.18 -2.51 14.18
C TYR A 236 -3.38 -1.64 12.94
N TYR A 237 -2.92 -0.39 13.01
CA TYR A 237 -2.69 0.43 11.84
C TYR A 237 -1.18 0.67 11.67
N ASP A 238 -0.65 0.30 10.51
CA ASP A 238 0.76 0.46 10.18
C ASP A 238 0.90 1.15 8.82
N PRO A 239 1.20 2.47 8.77
CA PRO A 239 1.34 3.19 7.51
C PRO A 239 2.59 2.78 6.70
N ASN A 240 3.46 1.96 7.29
CA ASN A 240 4.75 1.56 6.74
C ASN A 240 4.81 0.05 6.43
N LEU A 241 3.66 -0.65 6.47
CA LEU A 241 3.58 -2.10 6.35
C LEU A 241 4.29 -2.63 5.09
N ILE A 242 4.06 -1.99 3.95
CA ILE A 242 4.66 -2.36 2.67
C ILE A 242 6.20 -2.32 2.71
N PHE A 243 6.79 -1.34 3.40
CA PHE A 243 8.24 -1.23 3.53
C PHE A 243 8.82 -2.33 4.41
N LYS A 244 8.11 -2.72 5.48
CA LYS A 244 8.49 -3.87 6.31
C LYS A 244 8.43 -5.17 5.49
N GLY A 245 7.39 -5.32 4.68
CA GLY A 245 7.23 -6.45 3.77
C GLY A 245 8.33 -6.54 2.73
N MET A 246 8.62 -5.43 2.03
CA MET A 246 9.70 -5.36 1.05
C MET A 246 11.07 -5.63 1.69
N TYR A 247 11.35 -5.09 2.88
CA TYR A 247 12.60 -5.40 3.59
C TYR A 247 12.74 -6.90 3.87
N GLU A 248 11.66 -7.55 4.30
CA GLU A 248 11.67 -8.97 4.59
C GLU A 248 11.86 -9.82 3.32
N ILE A 249 11.17 -9.47 2.22
CA ILE A 249 11.35 -10.11 0.91
C ILE A 249 12.81 -9.98 0.45
N TYR A 250 13.37 -8.77 0.55
CA TYR A 250 14.75 -8.48 0.20
C TYR A 250 15.72 -9.37 0.99
N ARG A 251 15.61 -9.36 2.31
CA ARG A 251 16.49 -10.10 3.23
C ARG A 251 16.44 -11.61 2.99
N ARG A 252 15.25 -12.17 2.73
CA ARG A 252 15.07 -13.59 2.40
C ARG A 252 15.68 -13.96 1.05
N THR A 253 15.62 -13.05 0.08
CA THR A 253 16.08 -13.30 -1.28
C THR A 253 17.60 -13.27 -1.37
N ILE A 254 18.27 -12.32 -0.69
CA ILE A 254 19.74 -12.19 -0.69
C ILE A 254 20.44 -13.08 0.34
N GLY A 255 19.77 -13.45 1.44
CA GLY A 255 20.36 -14.19 2.55
C GLY A 255 20.61 -15.67 2.28
N CYS A 256 20.86 -16.05 1.02
CA CYS A 256 21.13 -17.40 0.55
C CYS A 256 22.37 -17.42 -0.34
#